data_AF-A0A841VQG2-F1
#
_entry.id   AF-A0A841VQG2-F1
#
_cell.length_a   1.000
_cell.length_b   1.000
_cell.length_c   1.000
_cell.angle_alpha   90.00
_cell.angle_beta   90.00
_cell.angle_gamma   90.00
#
_symmetry.space_group_name_H-M   'P 1'
#
loop_
_entity.id
_entity.type
_entity.pdbx_description
1 polymer ?
#
loop_
_entity_poly.entity_id
_entity_poly.type
_entity_poly.pdbx_seq_one_letter_code
_entity_poly.pdbx_strand_id
1 'polypeptide(L)'
;MSIWIVTTGNSDVLLKHNKSWGNLYDEVRYDLECTEFATPTPKDPYNKEAGYPVTARLLGIVYGNKSDKYESDLKFPLLDTYYEYFLENNIKPERIIILLTDQTEIFKQDQIIYEKCPYWQDTCTLKPLLESYLKQKFDCQLEFLYLIPKNGNKGIDNWNETLYLVEEAFRKLDFNPLKPVYVSHQAGTPAIS
;
A
#
# COMPACT_ATOMS: atom_id res chain seq x y z
N MET A 1 11.79 21.58 -3.49
CA MET A 1 11.12 20.91 -2.37
C MET A 1 11.84 19.61 -2.10
N SER A 2 12.22 19.25 -0.87
CA SER A 2 12.73 17.89 -0.60
C SER A 2 11.56 16.92 -0.71
N ILE A 3 11.70 15.91 -1.57
CA ILE A 3 10.62 14.97 -1.87
C ILE A 3 11.02 13.60 -1.39
N TRP A 4 10.09 12.91 -0.74
CA TRP A 4 10.19 11.48 -0.49
C TRP A 4 9.16 10.75 -1.34
N ILE A 5 9.61 9.86 -2.21
CA ILE A 5 8.77 9.00 -3.02
C ILE A 5 8.73 7.61 -2.38
N VAL A 6 7.52 7.12 -2.14
CA VAL A 6 7.23 5.83 -1.53
C VAL A 6 6.52 4.98 -2.58
N THR A 7 7.18 3.92 -3.05
CA THR A 7 6.46 2.85 -3.75
C THR A 7 5.73 2.01 -2.72
N THR A 8 4.54 1.47 -3.01
CA THR A 8 3.79 0.62 -2.05
C THR A 8 3.50 -0.76 -2.60
N GLY A 9 3.31 -1.71 -1.70
CA GLY A 9 3.18 -3.12 -1.97
C GLY A 9 2.34 -3.86 -0.94
N ASN A 10 2.11 -5.14 -1.23
CA ASN A 10 1.22 -6.00 -0.45
C ASN A 10 1.66 -6.19 1.02
N SER A 11 2.95 -6.01 1.33
CA SER A 11 3.51 -6.28 2.66
C SER A 11 3.78 -5.02 3.48
N ASP A 12 3.43 -3.84 2.97
CA ASP A 12 3.75 -2.57 3.65
C ASP A 12 2.82 -2.26 4.81
N VAL A 13 1.63 -2.86 4.81
CA VAL A 13 0.70 -2.84 5.94
C VAL A 13 0.38 -4.28 6.31
N LEU A 14 0.61 -4.63 7.57
CA LEU A 14 0.35 -5.97 8.09
C LEU A 14 -0.52 -5.87 9.33
N LEU A 15 -1.31 -6.92 9.58
CA LEU A 15 -1.93 -7.10 10.89
C LEU A 15 -0.86 -7.53 11.90
N LYS A 16 -0.79 -6.86 13.04
CA LYS A 16 -0.03 -7.31 14.21
C LYS A 16 -0.67 -8.56 14.81
N HIS A 17 -2.00 -8.61 14.84
CA HIS A 17 -2.79 -9.73 15.34
C HIS A 17 -4.15 -9.83 14.64
N ASN A 18 -4.80 -10.99 14.72
CA ASN A 18 -6.10 -11.24 14.10
C ASN A 18 -7.31 -11.08 15.06
N LYS A 19 -7.14 -10.48 16.24
CA LYS A 19 -8.19 -10.38 17.28
C LYS A 19 -9.47 -9.69 16.80
N SER A 20 -9.33 -8.57 16.07
CA SER A 20 -10.48 -7.80 15.56
C SER A 20 -10.89 -8.23 14.15
N TRP A 21 -10.07 -9.05 13.48
CA TRP A 21 -10.22 -9.36 12.06
C TRP A 21 -11.58 -9.97 11.75
N GLY A 22 -11.97 -11.04 12.45
CA GLY A 22 -13.21 -11.76 12.15
C GLY A 22 -14.44 -10.84 12.15
N ASN A 23 -14.57 -10.03 13.20
CA ASN A 23 -15.68 -9.07 13.33
C ASN A 23 -15.64 -8.02 12.20
N LEU A 24 -14.48 -7.44 11.94
CA LEU A 24 -14.35 -6.37 10.93
C LEU A 24 -14.51 -6.89 9.50
N TYR A 25 -14.03 -8.10 9.22
CA TYR A 25 -14.22 -8.78 7.95
C TYR A 25 -15.69 -9.13 7.74
N ASP A 26 -16.37 -9.63 8.78
CA ASP A 26 -17.79 -9.99 8.67
C ASP A 26 -18.70 -8.80 8.31
N GLU A 27 -18.31 -7.58 8.68
CA GLU A 27 -19.03 -6.36 8.30
C GLU A 27 -18.97 -6.06 6.79
N VAL A 28 -17.91 -6.48 6.09
CA VAL A 28 -17.70 -6.17 4.66
C VAL A 28 -17.83 -7.39 3.75
N ARG A 29 -17.81 -8.61 4.30
CA ARG A 29 -17.71 -9.87 3.53
C ARG A 29 -18.77 -10.06 2.45
N TYR A 30 -19.96 -9.50 2.64
CA TYR A 30 -21.09 -9.64 1.71
C TYR A 30 -20.97 -8.70 0.51
N ASP A 31 -20.13 -7.68 0.61
CA ASP A 31 -19.83 -6.72 -0.46
C ASP A 31 -18.56 -7.12 -1.23
N LEU A 32 -17.84 -8.16 -0.80
CA LEU A 32 -16.64 -8.68 -1.45
C LEU A 32 -16.99 -9.71 -2.52
N GLU A 33 -16.27 -9.69 -3.63
CA GLU A 33 -16.37 -10.70 -4.67
C GLU A 33 -15.73 -12.04 -4.26
N CYS A 34 -14.77 -12.01 -3.33
CA CYS A 34 -14.04 -13.18 -2.85
C CYS A 34 -14.24 -13.37 -1.34
N THR A 35 -14.68 -14.57 -0.94
CA THR A 35 -14.95 -14.91 0.48
C THR A 35 -13.82 -15.67 1.17
N GLU A 36 -12.75 -16.02 0.47
CA GLU A 36 -11.68 -16.92 0.96
C GLU A 36 -10.75 -16.25 2.01
N PHE A 37 -10.92 -14.95 2.27
CA PHE A 37 -10.07 -14.18 3.18
C PHE A 37 -10.47 -14.19 4.66
N ALA A 38 -11.42 -15.03 5.06
CA ALA A 38 -11.99 -15.00 6.41
C ALA A 38 -10.96 -15.26 7.53
N THR A 39 -9.90 -16.04 7.26
CA THR A 39 -8.92 -16.45 8.27
C THR A 39 -7.49 -16.08 7.87
N PRO A 40 -6.92 -14.98 8.38
CA PRO A 40 -5.53 -14.62 8.15
C PRO A 40 -4.62 -15.66 8.80
N THR A 41 -3.63 -16.14 8.05
CA THR A 41 -2.59 -17.04 8.56
C THR A 41 -1.41 -16.22 9.09
N PRO A 42 -0.72 -16.68 10.15
CA PRO A 42 0.49 -15.99 10.61
C PRO A 42 1.60 -16.10 9.56
N LYS A 43 2.37 -15.02 9.37
CA LYS A 43 3.53 -14.98 8.46
C LYS A 43 4.56 -16.06 8.81
N ASP A 44 4.78 -16.25 10.11
CA ASP A 44 5.64 -17.27 10.67
C ASP A 44 4.89 -17.94 11.85
N PRO A 45 4.55 -19.24 11.74
CA PRO A 45 3.85 -19.97 12.80
C PRO A 45 4.60 -19.99 14.15
N TYR A 46 5.92 -19.79 14.14
CA TYR A 46 6.76 -19.83 15.34
C TYR A 46 7.09 -18.43 15.88
N ASN A 47 6.79 -17.37 15.12
CA ASN A 47 7.04 -15.99 15.51
C ASN A 47 5.76 -15.15 15.43
N LYS A 48 5.10 -14.99 16.58
CA LYS A 48 3.86 -14.21 16.70
C LYS A 48 4.04 -12.73 16.33
N GLU A 49 5.25 -12.18 16.48
CA GLU A 49 5.56 -10.79 16.13
C GLU A 49 5.70 -10.59 14.61
N ALA A 50 5.86 -11.68 13.84
CA ALA A 50 5.94 -11.62 12.37
C ALA A 50 4.64 -11.09 11.75
N GLY A 51 3.51 -11.14 12.46
CA GLY A 51 2.21 -10.61 12.05
C GLY A 51 1.48 -11.54 11.07
N TYR A 52 0.38 -11.05 10.51
CA TYR A 52 -0.50 -11.78 9.62
C TYR A 52 -0.61 -11.01 8.30
N PRO A 53 -0.03 -11.54 7.20
CA PRO A 53 -0.14 -10.90 5.91
C PRO A 53 -1.57 -11.08 5.40
N VAL A 54 -2.10 -9.99 4.87
CA VAL A 54 -3.38 -9.94 4.19
C VAL A 54 -3.15 -9.16 2.90
N THR A 55 -3.96 -9.44 1.89
CA THR A 55 -3.90 -8.71 0.63
C THR A 55 -4.17 -7.22 0.85
N ALA A 56 -3.35 -6.35 0.26
CA ALA A 56 -3.38 -4.90 0.51
C ALA A 56 -4.75 -4.30 0.23
N ARG A 57 -5.39 -4.71 -0.87
CA ARG A 57 -6.71 -4.21 -1.24
C ARG A 57 -7.73 -4.51 -0.14
N LEU A 58 -7.72 -5.75 0.36
CA LEU A 58 -8.64 -6.17 1.39
C LEU A 58 -8.36 -5.49 2.74
N LEU A 59 -7.09 -5.36 3.13
CA LEU A 59 -6.72 -4.69 4.37
C LEU A 59 -7.23 -3.23 4.37
N GLY A 60 -7.09 -2.54 3.23
CA GLY A 60 -7.64 -1.21 3.04
C GLY A 60 -9.17 -1.15 3.10
N ILE A 61 -9.88 -2.15 2.56
CA ILE A 61 -11.35 -2.25 2.66
C ILE A 61 -11.79 -2.45 4.12
N VAL A 62 -11.15 -3.37 4.84
CA VAL A 62 -11.56 -3.77 6.20
C VAL A 62 -11.24 -2.67 7.22
N TYR A 63 -10.06 -2.04 7.13
CA TYR A 63 -9.58 -1.07 8.13
C TYR A 63 -9.63 0.39 7.69
N GLY A 64 -9.73 0.70 6.40
CA GLY A 64 -9.51 2.05 5.86
C GLY A 64 -10.36 3.15 6.52
N ASN A 65 -11.63 2.88 6.76
CA ASN A 65 -12.55 3.84 7.41
C ASN A 65 -12.53 3.78 8.94
N LYS A 66 -11.63 2.99 9.52
CA LYS A 66 -11.58 2.67 10.96
C LYS A 66 -10.16 2.77 11.52
N SER A 67 -9.26 3.46 10.81
CA SER A 67 -7.84 3.62 11.18
C SER A 67 -7.69 4.06 12.62
N ASP A 68 -8.41 5.11 13.03
CA ASP A 68 -8.24 5.74 14.34
C ASP A 68 -8.60 4.80 15.51
N LYS A 69 -9.50 3.84 15.27
CA LYS A 69 -9.98 2.90 16.29
C LYS A 69 -9.12 1.64 16.38
N TYR A 70 -8.53 1.22 15.25
CA TYR A 70 -7.81 -0.05 15.15
C TYR A 70 -6.36 0.11 14.68
N GLU A 71 -5.78 1.30 14.81
CA GLU A 71 -4.39 1.56 14.47
C GLU A 71 -3.42 0.60 15.21
N SER A 72 -3.74 0.25 16.46
CA SER A 72 -3.00 -0.72 17.25
C SER A 72 -2.91 -2.10 16.63
N ASP A 73 -3.84 -2.44 15.74
CA ASP A 73 -3.93 -3.75 15.08
C ASP A 73 -3.02 -3.81 13.85
N LEU A 74 -2.54 -2.66 13.37
CA LEU A 74 -1.73 -2.53 12.16
C LEU A 74 -0.26 -2.25 12.49
N LYS A 75 0.64 -2.74 11.64
CA LYS A 75 2.06 -2.33 11.60
C LYS A 75 2.46 -1.96 10.19
N PHE A 76 3.45 -1.08 10.09
CA PHE A 76 3.95 -0.53 8.84
C PHE A 76 5.47 -0.74 8.73
N PRO A 77 5.95 -1.99 8.65
CA PRO A 77 7.34 -2.32 9.01
C PRO A 77 8.39 -1.55 8.21
N LEU A 78 8.21 -1.43 6.89
CA LEU A 78 9.16 -0.71 6.05
C LEU A 78 9.07 0.81 6.25
N LEU A 79 7.86 1.35 6.41
CA LEU A 79 7.70 2.78 6.71
C LEU A 79 8.28 3.15 8.08
N ASP A 80 8.16 2.27 9.07
CA ASP A 80 8.76 2.46 10.39
C ASP A 80 10.29 2.53 10.26
N THR A 81 10.90 1.65 9.46
CA THR A 81 12.35 1.72 9.15
C THR A 81 12.76 3.02 8.46
N TYR A 82 11.99 3.48 7.46
CA TYR A 82 12.30 4.75 6.79
C TYR A 82 12.12 5.97 7.70
N TYR A 83 11.10 5.93 8.55
CA TYR A 83 10.87 6.97 9.55
C TYR A 83 12.04 7.08 10.53
N GLU A 84 12.50 5.94 11.07
CA GLU A 84 13.69 5.88 11.93
C GLU A 84 14.92 6.45 11.21
N TYR A 85 15.15 6.05 9.96
CA TYR A 85 16.25 6.59 9.14
C TYR A 85 16.18 8.12 9.00
N PHE A 86 15.00 8.69 8.71
CA PHE A 86 14.84 10.13 8.59
C PHE A 86 15.02 10.87 9.92
N LEU A 87 14.55 10.29 11.03
CA LEU A 87 14.78 10.84 12.36
C LEU A 87 16.27 10.90 12.71
N GLU A 88 16.99 9.79 12.54
CA GLU A 88 18.42 9.68 12.86
C GLU A 88 19.28 10.64 12.04
N ASN A 89 18.89 10.87 10.78
CA ASN A 89 19.60 11.75 9.86
C ASN A 89 19.08 13.19 9.85
N ASN A 90 18.10 13.53 10.71
CA ASN A 90 17.43 14.82 10.75
C ASN A 90 16.92 15.30 9.37
N ILE A 91 16.40 14.36 8.57
CA ILE A 91 15.82 14.62 7.26
C ILE A 91 14.34 14.93 7.43
N LYS A 92 13.90 16.06 6.90
CA LYS A 92 12.49 16.47 6.90
C LYS A 92 12.01 16.65 5.46
N PRO A 93 11.27 15.66 4.90
CA PRO A 93 10.67 15.83 3.59
C PRO A 93 9.62 16.95 3.65
N GLU A 94 9.60 17.80 2.64
CA GLU A 94 8.59 18.86 2.49
C GLU A 94 7.33 18.34 1.76
N ARG A 95 7.49 17.26 0.98
CA ARG A 95 6.40 16.52 0.33
C ARG A 95 6.69 15.03 0.31
N ILE A 96 5.68 14.22 0.57
CA ILE A 96 5.72 12.76 0.43
C ILE A 96 4.76 12.38 -0.69
N ILE A 97 5.27 11.63 -1.67
CA ILE A 97 4.51 11.14 -2.81
C ILE A 97 4.41 9.63 -2.67
N ILE A 98 3.18 9.13 -2.58
CA ILE A 98 2.87 7.73 -2.38
C ILE A 98 2.33 7.17 -3.70
N LEU A 99 3.01 6.16 -4.25
CA LEU A 99 2.55 5.44 -5.42
C LEU A 99 1.65 4.28 -5.01
N LEU A 100 0.41 4.30 -5.46
CA LEU A 100 -0.57 3.25 -5.23
C LEU A 100 -0.90 2.53 -6.54
N THR A 101 -1.11 1.22 -6.47
CA THR A 101 -1.49 0.40 -7.63
C THR A 101 -3.00 0.23 -7.70
N ASP A 102 -3.56 0.27 -8.92
CA ASP A 102 -4.97 -0.04 -9.15
C ASP A 102 -5.19 -0.70 -10.51
N GLN A 103 -5.42 -2.01 -10.49
CA GLN A 103 -5.63 -2.87 -11.66
C GLN A 103 -7.12 -3.22 -11.85
N THR A 104 -8.04 -2.44 -11.27
CA THR A 104 -9.49 -2.69 -11.39
C THR A 104 -9.95 -2.83 -12.85
N GLU A 105 -9.39 -2.02 -13.76
CA GLU A 105 -9.81 -1.99 -15.18
C GLU A 105 -9.33 -3.18 -16.03
N ILE A 106 -8.41 -4.01 -15.52
CA ILE A 106 -7.84 -5.14 -16.29
C ILE A 106 -8.38 -6.50 -15.84
N PHE A 107 -8.99 -6.60 -14.66
CA PHE A 107 -9.55 -7.85 -14.13
C PHE A 107 -11.07 -7.84 -14.21
N LYS A 108 -11.64 -8.93 -14.74
CA LYS A 108 -13.08 -9.15 -14.79
C LYS A 108 -13.58 -9.81 -13.50
N GLN A 109 -14.88 -9.71 -13.25
CA GLN A 109 -15.51 -10.24 -12.05
C GLN A 109 -15.25 -11.75 -11.84
N ASP A 110 -15.27 -12.55 -12.92
CA ASP A 110 -14.98 -13.99 -12.89
C ASP A 110 -13.51 -14.32 -12.55
N GLN A 111 -12.62 -13.32 -12.56
CA GLN A 111 -11.23 -13.43 -12.11
C GLN A 111 -11.08 -12.93 -10.66
N ILE A 112 -11.79 -11.87 -10.30
CA ILE A 112 -11.70 -11.22 -8.99
C ILE A 112 -12.26 -12.12 -7.86
N ILE A 113 -13.17 -13.05 -8.17
CA ILE A 113 -13.66 -14.04 -7.19
C ILE A 113 -12.57 -14.92 -6.56
N TYR A 114 -11.38 -15.00 -7.17
CA TYR A 114 -10.26 -15.81 -6.66
C TYR A 114 -9.31 -14.98 -5.81
N GLU A 115 -8.97 -15.47 -4.61
CA GLU A 115 -8.11 -14.76 -3.65
C GLU A 115 -6.72 -14.41 -4.21
N LYS A 116 -6.23 -15.22 -5.17
CA LYS A 116 -4.92 -15.11 -5.80
C LYS A 116 -4.88 -14.13 -6.97
N CYS A 117 -6.02 -13.53 -7.33
CA CYS A 117 -6.06 -12.52 -8.38
C CYS A 117 -5.15 -11.33 -7.99
N PRO A 118 -4.25 -10.87 -8.88
CA PRO A 118 -3.38 -9.71 -8.59
C PRO A 118 -4.15 -8.44 -8.21
N TYR A 119 -5.41 -8.31 -8.63
CA TYR A 119 -6.35 -7.28 -8.16
C TYR A 119 -6.34 -7.10 -6.64
N TRP A 120 -6.31 -8.19 -5.88
CA TRP A 120 -6.35 -8.13 -4.41
C TRP A 120 -5.04 -7.58 -3.82
N GLN A 121 -3.93 -7.67 -4.54
CA GLN A 121 -2.63 -7.17 -4.10
C GLN A 121 -2.46 -5.66 -4.32
N ASP A 122 -3.40 -5.02 -5.02
CA ASP A 122 -3.37 -3.59 -5.27
C ASP A 122 -3.45 -2.76 -3.98
N THR A 123 -2.76 -1.62 -3.95
CA THR A 123 -2.62 -0.79 -2.75
C THR A 123 -3.55 0.41 -2.72
N CYS A 124 -4.35 0.66 -3.76
CA CYS A 124 -5.23 1.83 -3.86
C CYS A 124 -6.15 2.04 -2.64
N THR A 125 -6.65 0.98 -2.02
CA THR A 125 -7.53 1.06 -0.85
C THR A 125 -6.78 1.31 0.46
N LEU A 126 -5.44 1.20 0.48
CA LEU A 126 -4.61 1.50 1.65
C LEU A 126 -4.47 3.01 1.89
N LYS A 127 -4.89 3.87 0.96
CA LYS A 127 -4.74 5.33 1.08
C LYS A 127 -5.13 5.89 2.45
N PRO A 128 -6.31 5.60 3.04
CA PRO A 128 -6.68 6.15 4.34
C PRO A 128 -5.72 5.74 5.46
N LEU A 129 -5.23 4.50 5.43
CA LEU A 129 -4.31 3.96 6.44
C LEU A 129 -2.93 4.61 6.34
N LEU A 130 -2.41 4.72 5.11
CA LEU A 130 -1.14 5.38 4.84
C LEU A 130 -1.20 6.87 5.17
N GLU A 131 -2.30 7.53 4.83
CA GLU A 131 -2.52 8.93 5.14
C GLU A 131 -2.55 9.19 6.64
N SER A 132 -3.31 8.39 7.40
CA SER A 132 -3.35 8.46 8.87
C SER A 132 -1.96 8.27 9.47
N TYR A 133 -1.28 7.20 9.10
CA TYR A 133 0.06 6.87 9.60
C TYR A 133 1.09 7.97 9.31
N LEU A 134 1.14 8.47 8.06
CA LEU A 134 2.13 9.47 7.66
C LEU A 134 1.88 10.83 8.31
N LYS A 135 0.61 11.25 8.46
CA LYS A 135 0.26 12.52 9.12
C LYS A 135 0.65 12.57 10.60
N GLN A 136 0.66 11.42 11.28
CA GLN A 136 1.11 11.35 12.67
C GLN A 136 2.64 11.51 12.81
N LYS A 137 3.40 11.21 11.74
CA LYS A 137 4.86 11.14 11.76
C LYS A 137 5.55 12.31 11.06
N PHE A 138 4.91 12.91 10.06
CA PHE A 138 5.46 13.97 9.24
C PHE A 138 4.50 15.14 9.12
N ASP A 139 5.01 16.35 9.34
CA ASP A 139 4.29 17.60 9.11
C ASP A 139 4.64 18.13 7.70
N CYS A 140 4.04 17.54 6.67
CA CYS A 140 4.34 17.87 5.27
C CYS A 140 3.16 17.56 4.33
N GLN A 141 3.27 17.97 3.07
CA GLN A 141 2.25 17.67 2.06
C GLN A 141 2.30 16.18 1.68
N LEU A 142 1.16 15.49 1.78
CA LEU A 142 0.99 14.14 1.25
C LEU A 142 0.31 14.19 -0.12
N GLU A 143 0.82 13.40 -1.06
CA GLU A 143 0.24 13.24 -2.38
C GLU A 143 0.18 11.77 -2.77
N PHE A 144 -0.95 11.37 -3.33
CA PHE A 144 -1.18 9.99 -3.74
C PHE A 144 -1.32 9.96 -5.26
N LEU A 145 -0.44 9.20 -5.91
CA LEU A 145 -0.50 8.93 -7.34
C LEU A 145 -0.93 7.49 -7.56
N TYR A 146 -1.80 7.28 -8.55
CA TYR A 146 -2.33 5.96 -8.87
C TYR A 146 -1.71 5.46 -10.18
N LEU A 147 -1.13 4.27 -10.13
CA LEU A 147 -0.63 3.52 -11.29
C LEU A 147 -1.77 2.63 -11.77
N ILE A 148 -2.48 3.10 -12.80
CA ILE A 148 -3.68 2.46 -13.34
C ILE A 148 -3.39 1.96 -14.76
N PRO A 149 -3.18 0.64 -14.97
CA PRO A 149 -3.11 0.09 -16.31
C PRO A 149 -4.42 0.29 -17.06
N LYS A 150 -4.33 0.64 -18.35
CA LYS A 150 -5.52 0.78 -19.21
C LYS A 150 -6.07 -0.58 -19.60
N ASN A 151 -7.38 -0.68 -19.82
CA ASN A 151 -8.02 -1.90 -20.28
C ASN A 151 -7.35 -2.41 -21.59
N GLY A 152 -7.01 -3.70 -21.62
CA GLY A 152 -6.27 -4.33 -22.70
C GLY A 152 -4.74 -4.30 -22.57
N ASN A 153 -4.19 -3.53 -21.61
CA ASN A 153 -2.76 -3.55 -21.30
C ASN A 153 -2.41 -4.71 -20.36
N LYS A 154 -1.11 -4.98 -20.23
CA LYS A 154 -0.61 -5.94 -19.23
C LYS A 154 -0.69 -5.32 -17.83
N GLY A 155 -0.77 -6.17 -16.81
CA GLY A 155 -0.76 -5.74 -15.41
C GLY A 155 0.58 -5.18 -14.95
N ILE A 156 0.61 -4.73 -13.69
CA ILE A 156 1.72 -4.00 -13.06
C ILE A 156 2.98 -4.85 -12.88
N ASP A 157 2.90 -6.17 -13.04
CA ASP A 157 4.09 -7.04 -13.09
C ASP A 157 4.84 -6.95 -14.44
N ASN A 158 4.28 -6.28 -15.46
CA ASN A 158 4.99 -6.05 -16.71
C ASN A 158 5.89 -4.81 -16.62
N TRP A 159 7.20 -5.06 -16.57
CA TRP A 159 8.25 -4.02 -16.50
C TRP A 159 8.05 -2.82 -17.45
N ASN A 160 7.75 -3.06 -18.73
CA ASN A 160 7.65 -1.96 -19.69
C ASN A 160 6.37 -1.13 -19.51
N GLU A 161 5.24 -1.78 -19.25
CA GLU A 161 3.98 -1.07 -18.98
C GLU A 161 4.07 -0.30 -17.66
N THR A 162 4.67 -0.90 -16.62
CA THR A 162 4.85 -0.26 -15.32
C THR A 162 5.80 0.93 -15.39
N LEU A 163 6.91 0.81 -16.14
CA LEU A 163 7.81 1.94 -16.40
C LEU A 163 7.04 3.11 -17.05
N TYR A 164 6.23 2.83 -18.07
CA TYR A 164 5.41 3.85 -18.72
C TYR A 164 4.45 4.53 -17.74
N LEU A 165 3.77 3.77 -16.87
CA LEU A 165 2.87 4.32 -15.85
C LEU A 165 3.61 5.21 -14.84
N VAL A 166 4.78 4.79 -14.37
CA VAL A 166 5.61 5.58 -13.45
C VAL A 166 6.10 6.86 -14.11
N GLU A 167 6.57 6.80 -15.36
CA GLU A 167 6.96 7.98 -16.13
C GLU A 167 5.80 8.96 -16.31
N GLU A 168 4.61 8.48 -16.68
CA GLU A 168 3.42 9.32 -16.81
C GLU A 168 3.00 9.97 -15.48
N ALA A 169 3.12 9.23 -14.37
CA ALA A 169 2.84 9.74 -13.04
C ALA A 169 3.84 10.84 -12.66
N PHE A 170 5.13 10.62 -12.89
CA PHE A 170 6.19 11.56 -12.52
C PHE A 170 6.28 12.79 -13.42
N ARG A 171 5.89 12.71 -14.69
CA ARG A 171 5.84 13.88 -15.59
C ARG A 171 4.91 14.98 -15.10
N LYS A 172 3.93 14.64 -14.25
CA LYS A 172 2.97 15.59 -13.67
C LYS A 172 3.51 16.28 -12.42
N LEU A 173 4.66 15.84 -11.92
CA LEU A 173 5.25 16.35 -10.70
C LEU A 173 6.21 17.50 -10.99
N ASP A 174 6.11 18.56 -10.19
CA ASP A 174 7.11 19.62 -10.16
C ASP A 174 8.28 19.21 -9.25
N PHE A 175 9.48 19.20 -9.81
CA PHE A 175 10.72 18.86 -9.10
C PHE A 175 11.63 20.09 -9.06
N ASN A 176 12.14 20.40 -7.87
CA ASN A 176 13.19 21.40 -7.73
C ASN A 176 14.55 20.70 -7.83
N PRO A 177 15.35 20.94 -8.89
CA PRO A 177 16.61 20.24 -9.11
C PRO A 177 17.68 20.53 -8.05
N LEU A 178 17.48 21.55 -7.20
CA LEU A 178 18.40 21.94 -6.13
C LEU A 178 18.09 21.26 -4.78
N LYS A 179 17.01 20.46 -4.68
CA LYS A 179 16.64 19.78 -3.44
C LYS A 179 16.69 18.25 -3.64
N PRO A 180 17.02 17.48 -2.58
CA PRO A 180 17.13 16.04 -2.68
C PRO A 180 15.77 15.37 -2.94
N VAL A 181 15.81 14.27 -3.68
CA VAL A 181 14.70 13.32 -3.84
C VAL A 181 15.13 12.00 -3.22
N TYR A 182 14.37 11.54 -2.23
CA TYR A 182 14.54 10.24 -1.59
C TYR A 182 13.56 9.26 -2.23
N VAL A 183 14.03 8.09 -2.64
CA VAL A 183 13.19 7.05 -3.22
C VAL A 183 13.29 5.82 -2.33
N SER A 184 12.15 5.43 -1.75
CA SER A 184 12.03 4.22 -0.95
C SER A 184 11.36 3.14 -1.79
N HIS A 185 12.11 2.07 -2.04
CA HIS A 185 11.64 0.88 -2.73
C HIS A 185 11.01 -0.07 -1.72
N GLN A 186 9.68 -0.18 -1.72
CA GLN A 186 8.96 -1.14 -0.88
C GLN A 186 8.88 -2.53 -1.53
N ALA A 187 8.76 -3.54 -0.67
CA ALA A 187 8.64 -4.95 -1.06
C ALA A 187 7.19 -5.25 -1.52
N GLY A 188 6.91 -5.00 -2.79
CA GLY A 188 5.61 -5.30 -3.41
C GLY A 188 5.79 -5.91 -4.79
N THR A 189 5.67 -5.07 -5.81
CA THR A 189 5.84 -5.46 -7.21
C THR A 189 7.24 -5.08 -7.69
N PRO A 190 8.12 -6.06 -7.99
CA PRO A 190 9.49 -5.78 -8.42
C PRO A 190 9.59 -4.82 -9.61
N ALA A 191 8.60 -4.80 -10.51
CA ALA A 191 8.58 -3.93 -11.68
C ALA A 191 8.38 -2.43 -11.36
N ILE A 192 7.90 -2.07 -10.16
CA ILE A 192 7.77 -0.68 -9.71
C ILE A 192 9.10 -0.16 -9.13
N SER A 193 9.88 -1.05 -8.52
CA SER A 193 11.15 -0.72 -7.86
C SER A 193 12.29 -0.56 -8.86
#